data_AF-A0A3P6SJV3-F1
#
_entry.id   AF-A0A3P6SJV3-F1
#
_cell.length_a   1.000
_cell.length_b   1.000
_cell.length_c   1.000
_cell.angle_alpha   90.00
_cell.angle_beta   90.00
_cell.angle_gamma   90.00
#
_symmetry.space_group_name_H-M   'P 1'
#
loop_
_entity.id
_entity.type
_entity.pdbx_description
1 polymer ?
#
loop_
_entity_poly.entity_id
_entity_poly.type
_entity_poly.pdbx_seq_one_letter_code
_entity_poly.pdbx_strand_id
1 'polypeptide(L)'
;MQNYCRKDVISLQYSFYTTPSDEDIQSGRWYPRQISDLDHICNRVIMLDSTTSAELKNHPSFKDKEYRKRREWFLDIANDYKHGTPIPRIDYTAVETRTWGAIYRDLKLLHNKFACKEFLDNFKLLEEQCGYSENQIPQLEDISNYLQNKTGFILRPCGGYLTPRNFLAALAFRVFCCTQYIRHHTDPHYTPEPDLCHEMLGHMAMFLDPAYAQLTQEIGIASLCSSEEDCNALIRLYFFTFEFGLLVEGEKFDERKRNLKVYGAGLLSCFDELKFCTSPEAKVYRFDPVDVIETEPEVTNFQRAYFYSESISEAFHKIRSYISMIKRPFSFHYDPLTQSVEKLAADALMK
;
A
#
# COMPACT_ATOMS: atom_id res chain seq x y z
N MET A 1 -7.94 41.18 -36.58
CA MET A 1 -7.41 42.16 -35.62
C MET A 1 -8.42 42.32 -34.50
N GLN A 2 -8.00 42.04 -33.25
CA GLN A 2 -8.50 42.57 -31.96
C GLN A 2 -10.01 42.53 -31.65
N ASN A 3 -10.48 42.31 -30.43
CA ASN A 3 -10.01 41.64 -29.22
C ASN A 3 -11.25 41.55 -28.33
N TYR A 4 -11.27 40.55 -27.46
CA TYR A 4 -12.33 40.28 -26.48
C TYR A 4 -12.63 41.48 -25.57
N CYS A 5 -13.90 41.64 -25.18
CA CYS A 5 -14.24 42.17 -23.86
C CYS A 5 -15.62 41.67 -23.42
N ARG A 6 -15.65 40.73 -22.47
CA ARG A 6 -16.82 40.46 -21.62
C ARG A 6 -16.36 40.33 -20.16
N LYS A 7 -16.47 41.49 -19.51
CA LYS A 7 -16.96 41.79 -18.15
C LYS A 7 -16.61 40.82 -17.02
N ASP A 8 -15.94 41.42 -16.04
CA ASP A 8 -15.64 40.96 -14.70
C ASP A 8 -16.83 40.30 -13.99
N VAL A 9 -16.61 39.08 -13.52
CA VAL A 9 -17.37 38.46 -12.44
C VAL A 9 -16.43 38.37 -11.25
N ILE A 10 -16.66 39.27 -10.31
CA ILE A 10 -16.39 39.25 -8.86
C ILE A 10 -15.37 38.18 -8.41
N SER A 11 -14.15 38.65 -8.20
CA SER A 11 -13.08 38.00 -7.44
C SER A 11 -13.57 37.66 -6.02
N LEU A 12 -13.81 36.36 -5.79
CA LEU A 12 -13.71 35.77 -4.46
C LEU A 12 -12.24 35.37 -4.28
N GLN A 13 -11.57 36.03 -3.34
CA GLN A 13 -10.22 35.69 -2.88
C GLN A 13 -10.20 34.24 -2.39
N TYR A 14 -9.82 33.30 -3.25
CA TYR A 14 -9.38 31.98 -2.83
C TYR A 14 -7.93 32.08 -2.37
N SER A 15 -7.75 31.65 -1.12
CA SER A 15 -6.50 31.46 -0.39
C SER A 15 -5.27 31.20 -1.26
N PHE A 16 -4.20 31.95 -0.99
CA PHE A 16 -2.84 31.70 -1.47
C PHE A 16 -2.34 30.33 -0.99
N TYR A 17 -2.61 29.26 -1.74
CA TYR A 17 -1.78 28.07 -1.75
C TYR A 17 -1.08 28.03 -3.12
N THR A 18 0.16 28.49 -3.16
CA THR A 18 1.04 28.22 -4.30
C THR A 18 1.22 26.72 -4.41
N THR A 19 0.93 26.15 -5.58
CA THR A 19 1.29 24.76 -5.92
C THR A 19 2.74 24.53 -5.49
N PRO A 20 3.04 23.47 -4.71
CA PRO A 20 4.41 23.22 -4.28
C PRO A 20 5.31 23.03 -5.50
N SER A 21 6.51 23.63 -5.48
CA SER A 21 7.47 23.40 -6.54
C SER A 21 8.01 21.97 -6.47
N ASP A 22 8.52 21.46 -7.59
CA ASP A 22 9.20 20.15 -7.60
C ASP A 22 10.38 20.11 -6.63
N GLU A 23 11.09 21.24 -6.45
CA GLU A 23 12.17 21.38 -5.48
C GLU A 23 11.68 21.30 -4.03
N ASP A 24 10.49 21.83 -3.72
CA ASP A 24 9.91 21.75 -2.37
C ASP A 24 9.50 20.32 -2.00
N ILE A 25 8.93 19.59 -2.96
CA ILE A 25 8.56 18.17 -2.82
C ILE A 25 9.83 17.32 -2.69
N GLN A 26 10.83 17.54 -3.54
CA GLN A 26 12.09 16.78 -3.51
C GLN A 26 12.94 17.09 -2.28
N SER A 27 12.93 18.34 -1.78
CA SER A 27 13.73 18.73 -0.61
C SER A 27 13.15 18.26 0.73
N GLY A 28 11.98 17.64 0.74
CA GLY A 28 11.32 17.17 1.97
C GLY A 28 10.83 18.29 2.90
N ARG A 29 10.95 19.55 2.46
CA ARG A 29 10.42 20.74 3.16
C ARG A 29 8.91 20.82 3.06
N TRP A 30 8.34 20.26 2.00
CA TRP A 30 6.92 20.16 1.79
C TRP A 30 6.37 18.82 2.28
N TYR A 31 5.17 18.88 2.85
CA TYR A 31 4.35 17.72 3.20
C TYR A 31 2.88 18.06 2.94
N PRO A 32 2.04 17.08 2.56
CA PRO A 32 0.60 17.29 2.40
C PRO A 32 -0.02 17.72 3.75
N ARG A 33 -0.82 18.79 3.74
CA ARG A 33 -1.52 19.32 4.92
C ARG A 33 -3.00 18.99 4.90
N GLN A 34 -3.58 18.88 3.71
CA GLN A 34 -4.96 18.45 3.47
C GLN A 34 -4.93 17.15 2.66
N ILE A 35 -5.96 16.31 2.83
CA ILE A 35 -6.07 15.07 2.05
C ILE A 35 -6.08 15.30 0.53
N SER A 36 -6.58 16.44 0.06
CA SER A 36 -6.55 16.83 -1.35
C SER A 36 -5.13 17.08 -1.88
N ASP A 37 -4.17 17.43 -1.02
CA ASP A 37 -2.78 17.68 -1.42
C ASP A 37 -2.10 16.41 -1.94
N LEU A 38 -2.66 15.23 -1.66
CA LEU A 38 -2.21 13.96 -2.21
C LEU A 38 -2.28 13.93 -3.75
N ASP A 39 -3.13 14.78 -4.37
CA ASP A 39 -3.18 14.95 -5.83
C ASP A 39 -1.83 15.39 -6.43
N HIS A 40 -0.95 16.02 -5.64
CA HIS A 40 0.36 16.47 -6.09
C HIS A 40 1.43 15.36 -6.10
N ILE A 41 1.22 14.28 -5.34
CA ILE A 41 2.26 13.24 -5.12
C ILE A 41 1.86 11.85 -5.61
N CYS A 42 0.58 11.49 -5.57
CA CYS A 42 0.14 10.13 -5.90
C CYS A 42 0.15 9.81 -7.40
N ASN A 43 0.34 10.82 -8.27
CA ASN A 43 0.51 10.62 -9.71
C ASN A 43 2.00 10.59 -10.12
N ARG A 44 2.92 10.79 -9.16
CA ARG A 44 4.38 10.75 -9.40
C ARG A 44 4.90 9.33 -9.26
N VAL A 45 4.48 8.48 -10.20
CA VAL A 45 4.79 7.05 -10.17
C VAL A 45 6.11 6.73 -10.88
N ILE A 46 6.81 5.75 -10.34
CA ILE A 46 7.96 5.09 -10.94
C ILE A 46 7.42 3.85 -11.66
N MET A 47 7.60 3.81 -12.98
CA MET A 47 7.23 2.66 -13.79
C MET A 47 8.44 1.75 -13.95
N LEU A 48 8.25 0.44 -13.73
CA LEU A 48 9.24 -0.54 -14.13
C LEU A 48 9.25 -0.62 -15.66
N ASP A 49 10.43 -0.51 -16.25
CA ASP A 49 10.58 -0.60 -17.69
C ASP A 49 11.62 -1.66 -18.09
N SER A 50 11.64 -2.00 -19.37
CA SER A 50 12.58 -2.99 -19.91
C SER A 50 14.05 -2.53 -19.90
N THR A 51 14.32 -1.29 -19.51
CA THR A 51 15.67 -0.70 -19.41
C THR A 51 16.22 -0.81 -17.99
N THR A 52 15.37 -0.98 -16.97
CA THR A 52 15.77 -1.08 -15.56
C THR A 52 16.11 -2.50 -15.10
N SER A 53 15.69 -3.56 -15.81
CA SER A 53 16.10 -4.94 -15.50
C SER A 53 16.11 -5.87 -16.72
N ALA A 54 17.16 -6.68 -16.82
CA ALA A 54 17.30 -7.70 -17.87
C ALA A 54 16.24 -8.82 -17.76
N GLU A 55 15.74 -9.10 -16.55
CA GLU A 55 14.70 -10.09 -16.29
C GLU A 55 13.34 -9.60 -16.82
N LEU A 56 13.03 -8.31 -16.64
CA LEU A 56 11.81 -7.68 -17.14
C LEU A 56 11.76 -7.63 -18.67
N LYS A 57 12.90 -7.43 -19.34
CA LYS A 57 12.97 -7.33 -20.81
C LYS A 57 12.42 -8.57 -21.53
N ASN A 58 12.49 -9.75 -20.90
CA ASN A 58 11.99 -10.99 -21.48
C ASN A 58 10.59 -11.38 -21.01
N HIS A 59 10.04 -10.68 -20.02
CA HIS A 59 8.72 -10.99 -19.47
C HIS A 59 7.62 -10.72 -20.52
N PRO A 60 6.62 -11.62 -20.69
CA PRO A 60 5.60 -11.52 -21.74
C PRO A 60 4.87 -10.17 -21.80
N SER A 61 4.64 -9.55 -20.64
CA SER A 61 3.99 -8.23 -20.52
C SER A 61 4.66 -7.11 -21.31
N PHE A 62 5.98 -7.16 -21.54
CA PHE A 62 6.70 -6.09 -22.26
C PHE A 62 6.65 -6.27 -23.79
N LYS A 63 6.33 -7.47 -24.26
CA LYS A 63 6.22 -7.83 -25.68
C LYS A 63 4.78 -7.79 -26.18
N ASP A 64 3.80 -7.95 -25.29
CA ASP A 64 2.38 -7.85 -25.62
C ASP A 64 1.95 -6.38 -25.77
N LYS A 65 1.63 -5.97 -27.00
CA LYS A 65 1.22 -4.60 -27.31
C LYS A 65 -0.15 -4.24 -26.75
N GLU A 66 -1.09 -5.18 -26.72
CA GLU A 66 -2.44 -4.93 -26.22
C GLU A 66 -2.44 -4.81 -24.71
N TYR A 67 -1.66 -5.66 -24.01
CA TYR A 67 -1.45 -5.52 -22.57
C TYR A 67 -0.80 -4.17 -22.21
N ARG A 68 0.21 -3.72 -22.95
CA ARG A 68 0.85 -2.42 -22.73
C ARG A 68 -0.11 -1.25 -22.93
N LYS A 69 -0.88 -1.27 -24.01
CA LYS A 69 -1.92 -0.27 -24.25
C LYS A 69 -2.97 -0.27 -23.14
N ARG A 70 -3.34 -1.45 -22.62
CA ARG A 70 -4.23 -1.58 -21.46
C ARG A 70 -3.62 -0.99 -20.19
N ARG A 71 -2.32 -1.18 -19.95
CA ARG A 71 -1.57 -0.56 -18.82
C ARG A 71 -1.47 0.96 -18.92
N GLU A 72 -1.19 1.49 -20.10
CA GLU A 72 -1.19 2.94 -20.36
C GLU A 72 -2.58 3.55 -20.05
N TRP A 73 -3.65 2.89 -20.47
CA TRP A 73 -5.02 3.33 -20.15
C TRP A 73 -5.31 3.34 -18.64
N PHE A 74 -4.83 2.35 -17.87
CA PHE A 74 -4.95 2.36 -16.41
C PHE A 74 -4.14 3.50 -15.76
N LEU A 75 -2.96 3.81 -16.30
CA LEU A 75 -2.14 4.94 -15.85
C LEU A 75 -2.87 6.26 -16.08
N ASP A 76 -3.50 6.44 -17.24
CA ASP A 76 -4.29 7.65 -17.55
C ASP A 76 -5.45 7.82 -16.56
N ILE A 77 -6.19 6.75 -16.26
CA ILE A 77 -7.26 6.76 -15.25
C ILE A 77 -6.75 7.21 -13.89
N ALA A 78 -5.63 6.66 -13.44
CA ALA A 78 -5.03 7.02 -12.15
C ALA A 78 -4.57 8.49 -12.13
N ASN A 79 -4.00 8.98 -13.24
CA ASN A 79 -3.53 10.35 -13.36
C ASN A 79 -4.68 11.39 -13.39
N ASP A 80 -5.80 11.02 -14.00
CA ASP A 80 -6.99 11.87 -14.09
C ASP A 80 -7.76 11.94 -12.77
N TYR A 81 -7.60 10.95 -11.88
CA TYR A 81 -8.23 10.96 -10.56
C TYR A 81 -7.85 12.19 -9.74
N LYS A 82 -8.85 12.77 -9.06
CA LYS A 82 -8.71 13.88 -8.12
C LYS A 82 -9.48 13.57 -6.85
N HIS A 83 -8.93 13.96 -5.70
CA HIS A 83 -9.61 13.74 -4.42
C HIS A 83 -11.02 14.35 -4.43
N GLY A 84 -11.99 13.63 -3.88
CA GLY A 84 -13.40 14.03 -3.85
C GLY A 84 -14.21 13.61 -5.08
N THR A 85 -13.59 13.00 -6.09
CA THR A 85 -14.32 12.35 -7.20
C THR A 85 -14.45 10.85 -6.94
N PRO A 86 -15.52 10.17 -7.42
CA PRO A 86 -15.63 8.72 -7.33
C PRO A 86 -14.49 8.03 -8.07
N ILE A 87 -14.00 6.91 -7.55
CA ILE A 87 -12.98 6.10 -8.23
C ILE A 87 -13.60 5.50 -9.49
N PRO A 88 -12.99 5.67 -10.67
CA PRO A 88 -13.53 5.13 -11.91
C PRO A 88 -13.70 3.61 -11.87
N ARG A 89 -14.90 3.14 -12.23
CA ARG A 89 -15.20 1.72 -12.41
C ARG A 89 -14.58 1.21 -13.70
N ILE A 90 -14.11 -0.03 -13.66
CA ILE A 90 -13.39 -0.66 -14.76
C ILE A 90 -14.22 -1.81 -15.33
N ASP A 91 -14.48 -1.72 -16.64
CA ASP A 91 -14.94 -2.86 -17.43
C ASP A 91 -13.75 -3.78 -17.70
N TYR A 92 -13.53 -4.74 -16.80
CA TYR A 92 -12.49 -5.76 -16.96
C TYR A 92 -12.85 -6.71 -18.11
N THR A 93 -11.86 -7.04 -18.93
CA THR A 93 -12.03 -7.97 -20.03
C THR A 93 -12.22 -9.40 -19.53
N ALA A 94 -12.78 -10.26 -20.36
CA ALA A 94 -12.93 -11.68 -20.02
C ALA A 94 -11.58 -12.39 -19.75
N VAL A 95 -10.47 -11.90 -20.33
CA VAL A 95 -9.13 -12.43 -20.04
C VAL A 95 -8.72 -12.04 -18.62
N GLU A 96 -8.88 -10.76 -18.26
CA GLU A 96 -8.57 -10.23 -16.93
C GLU A 96 -9.40 -10.96 -15.85
N THR A 97 -10.71 -11.13 -16.06
CA THR A 97 -11.58 -11.87 -15.12
C THR A 97 -11.16 -13.33 -14.95
N ARG A 98 -10.74 -14.01 -16.03
CA ARG A 98 -10.24 -15.40 -15.92
C ARG A 98 -8.91 -15.48 -15.17
N THR A 99 -8.00 -14.54 -15.41
CA THR A 99 -6.73 -14.44 -14.67
C THR A 99 -6.98 -14.23 -13.18
N TRP A 100 -7.85 -13.28 -12.82
CA TRP A 100 -8.30 -13.09 -11.45
C TRP A 100 -8.87 -14.37 -10.85
N GLY A 101 -9.81 -15.03 -11.54
CA GLY A 101 -10.47 -16.22 -11.00
C GLY A 101 -9.51 -17.38 -10.73
N ALA A 102 -8.49 -17.55 -11.57
CA ALA A 102 -7.42 -18.53 -11.34
C ALA A 102 -6.64 -18.20 -10.06
N ILE A 103 -6.18 -16.96 -9.92
CA ILE A 103 -5.42 -16.47 -8.75
C ILE A 103 -6.27 -16.58 -7.48
N TYR A 104 -7.52 -16.14 -7.54
CA TYR A 104 -8.45 -16.16 -6.43
C TYR A 104 -8.65 -17.57 -5.88
N ARG A 105 -8.96 -18.54 -6.75
CA ARG A 105 -9.19 -19.93 -6.33
C ARG A 105 -7.97 -20.52 -5.65
N ASP A 106 -6.82 -20.41 -6.31
CA ASP A 106 -5.63 -21.09 -5.84
C ASP A 106 -5.13 -20.41 -4.54
N LEU A 107 -5.18 -19.07 -4.43
CA LEU A 107 -4.75 -18.36 -3.21
C LEU A 107 -5.69 -18.67 -2.05
N LYS A 108 -7.00 -18.77 -2.30
CA LYS A 108 -7.96 -19.12 -1.24
C LYS A 108 -7.65 -20.47 -0.58
N LEU A 109 -7.13 -21.44 -1.33
CA LEU A 109 -6.66 -22.71 -0.77
C LEU A 109 -5.45 -22.51 0.17
N LEU A 110 -4.52 -21.65 -0.21
CA LEU A 110 -3.34 -21.33 0.61
C LEU A 110 -3.69 -20.46 1.82
N HIS A 111 -4.58 -19.48 1.68
CA HIS A 111 -5.07 -18.65 2.77
C HIS A 111 -5.67 -19.50 3.87
N ASN A 112 -6.56 -20.43 3.54
CA ASN A 112 -7.17 -21.34 4.52
C ASN A 112 -6.15 -22.15 5.33
N LYS A 113 -4.97 -22.41 4.74
CA LYS A 113 -3.89 -23.15 5.40
C LYS A 113 -2.96 -22.25 6.21
N PHE A 114 -2.56 -21.12 5.65
CA PHE A 114 -1.42 -20.34 6.10
C PHE A 114 -1.77 -18.93 6.60
N ALA A 115 -2.89 -18.33 6.20
CA ALA A 115 -3.24 -16.99 6.65
C ALA A 115 -3.61 -16.97 8.14
N CYS A 116 -3.36 -15.83 8.80
CA CYS A 116 -3.79 -15.61 10.17
C CYS A 116 -5.32 -15.54 10.27
N LYS A 117 -5.84 -15.67 11.49
CA LYS A 117 -7.27 -15.72 11.74
C LYS A 117 -7.96 -14.41 11.34
N GLU A 118 -7.34 -13.28 11.67
CA GLU A 118 -7.83 -11.93 11.39
C GLU A 118 -8.02 -11.72 9.88
N PHE A 119 -7.05 -12.15 9.07
CA PHE A 119 -7.17 -12.13 7.62
C PHE A 119 -8.38 -12.96 7.14
N LEU A 120 -8.51 -14.20 7.61
CA LEU A 120 -9.58 -15.10 7.17
C LEU A 120 -10.98 -14.59 7.53
N ASP A 121 -11.14 -14.08 8.76
CA ASP A 121 -12.39 -13.49 9.23
C ASP A 121 -12.77 -12.28 8.37
N ASN A 122 -11.81 -11.39 8.10
CA ASN A 122 -12.04 -10.17 7.33
C ASN A 122 -12.22 -10.43 5.83
N PHE A 123 -11.50 -11.41 5.27
CA PHE A 123 -11.63 -11.81 3.88
C PHE A 123 -13.05 -12.31 3.58
N LYS A 124 -13.64 -13.07 4.51
CA LYS A 124 -15.04 -13.49 4.41
C LYS A 124 -16.00 -12.29 4.34
N LEU A 125 -15.76 -11.22 5.08
CA LEU A 125 -16.56 -9.99 4.99
C LEU A 125 -16.45 -9.33 3.61
N LEU A 126 -15.26 -9.37 2.99
CA LEU A 126 -15.07 -8.85 1.63
C LEU A 126 -15.82 -9.70 0.58
N GLU A 127 -15.88 -11.02 0.75
CA GLU A 127 -16.73 -11.90 -0.08
C GLU A 127 -18.21 -11.52 0.04
N GLU A 128 -18.68 -11.27 1.26
CA GLU A 128 -20.08 -10.98 1.53
C GLU A 128 -20.50 -9.56 1.12
N GLN A 129 -19.61 -8.57 1.22
CA GLN A 129 -19.97 -7.15 1.12
C GLN A 129 -19.35 -6.41 -0.08
N CYS A 130 -18.25 -6.91 -0.64
CA CYS A 130 -17.44 -6.18 -1.64
C CYS A 130 -17.32 -6.90 -2.99
N GLY A 131 -18.11 -7.94 -3.23
CA GLY A 131 -18.15 -8.63 -4.53
C GLY A 131 -16.93 -9.49 -4.82
N TYR A 132 -16.18 -9.91 -3.79
CA TYR A 132 -15.06 -10.85 -3.95
C TYR A 132 -15.59 -12.23 -4.33
N SER A 133 -15.29 -12.68 -5.53
CA SER A 133 -15.52 -14.06 -5.96
C SER A 133 -14.57 -14.42 -7.10
N GLU A 134 -14.44 -15.71 -7.42
CA GLU A 134 -13.65 -16.14 -8.58
C GLU A 134 -14.17 -15.60 -9.93
N ASN A 135 -15.44 -15.20 -10.00
CA ASN A 135 -16.11 -14.81 -11.24
C ASN A 135 -16.25 -13.28 -11.39
N GLN A 136 -15.83 -12.52 -10.38
CA GLN A 136 -15.99 -11.07 -10.35
C GLN A 136 -14.79 -10.41 -9.70
N ILE A 137 -14.17 -9.49 -10.45
CA ILE A 137 -13.14 -8.61 -9.92
C ILE A 137 -13.83 -7.50 -9.13
N PRO A 138 -13.49 -7.30 -7.85
CA PRO A 138 -14.10 -6.24 -7.05
C PRO A 138 -13.62 -4.86 -7.52
N GLN A 139 -14.45 -3.84 -7.35
CA GLN A 139 -14.17 -2.48 -7.79
C GLN A 139 -13.60 -1.66 -6.61
N LEU A 140 -12.58 -0.84 -6.87
CA LEU A 140 -11.93 -0.04 -5.83
C LEU A 140 -12.92 0.88 -5.09
N GLU A 141 -13.87 1.47 -5.81
CA GLU A 141 -14.90 2.35 -5.22
C GLU A 141 -15.72 1.64 -4.14
N ASP A 142 -16.13 0.39 -4.38
CA ASP A 142 -16.96 -0.37 -3.44
C ASP A 142 -16.16 -0.72 -2.17
N ILE A 143 -14.90 -1.13 -2.35
CA ILE A 143 -14.00 -1.47 -1.24
C ILE A 143 -13.63 -0.21 -0.46
N SER A 144 -13.33 0.90 -1.15
CA SER A 144 -13.00 2.19 -0.53
C SER A 144 -14.14 2.64 0.40
N ASN A 145 -15.39 2.59 -0.08
CA ASN A 145 -16.56 2.91 0.71
C ASN A 145 -16.73 1.96 1.91
N TYR A 146 -16.44 0.67 1.74
CA TYR A 146 -16.54 -0.29 2.83
C TYR A 146 -15.45 -0.08 3.89
N LEU A 147 -14.18 0.12 3.49
CA LEU A 147 -13.06 0.44 4.38
C LEU A 147 -13.30 1.75 5.13
N GLN A 148 -13.84 2.77 4.45
CA GLN A 148 -14.12 4.07 5.06
C GLN A 148 -15.08 3.92 6.25
N ASN A 149 -16.12 3.10 6.07
CA ASN A 149 -17.11 2.83 7.11
C ASN A 149 -16.57 1.97 8.26
N LYS A 150 -15.48 1.21 8.06
CA LYS A 150 -14.93 0.28 9.06
C LYS A 150 -13.76 0.86 9.83
N THR A 151 -12.82 1.46 9.12
CA THR A 151 -11.54 1.93 9.68
C THR A 151 -11.19 3.33 9.19
N GLY A 152 -12.06 4.01 8.44
CA GLY A 152 -11.78 5.34 7.89
C GLY A 152 -10.73 5.35 6.78
N PHE A 153 -10.23 4.19 6.36
CA PHE A 153 -9.34 4.08 5.21
C PHE A 153 -10.11 4.26 3.91
N ILE A 154 -9.52 4.97 2.96
CA ILE A 154 -10.01 5.07 1.59
C ILE A 154 -8.94 4.61 0.62
N LEU A 155 -9.37 4.18 -0.56
CA LEU A 155 -8.48 3.81 -1.64
C LEU A 155 -8.29 4.99 -2.60
N ARG A 156 -7.13 5.03 -3.24
CA ARG A 156 -6.84 5.94 -4.34
C ARG A 156 -6.23 5.16 -5.50
N PRO A 157 -6.72 5.31 -6.75
CA PRO A 157 -6.08 4.67 -7.89
C PRO A 157 -4.67 5.23 -8.11
N CYS A 158 -3.71 4.33 -8.32
CA CYS A 158 -2.30 4.63 -8.54
C CYS A 158 -1.79 3.88 -9.77
N GLY A 159 -1.03 4.56 -10.63
CA GLY A 159 -0.57 4.00 -11.91
C GLY A 159 0.65 3.09 -11.80
N GLY A 160 1.32 3.05 -10.65
CA GLY A 160 2.58 2.33 -10.44
C GLY A 160 3.18 2.58 -9.06
N TYR A 161 4.50 2.42 -8.92
CA TYR A 161 5.18 2.56 -7.63
C TYR A 161 5.29 4.02 -7.21
N LEU A 162 4.96 4.33 -5.98
CA LEU A 162 5.32 5.61 -5.38
C LEU A 162 6.69 5.53 -4.72
N THR A 163 7.36 6.67 -4.58
CA THR A 163 8.51 6.74 -3.67
C THR A 163 8.05 6.39 -2.24
N PRO A 164 8.93 5.82 -1.39
CA PRO A 164 8.60 5.55 0.00
C PRO A 164 7.95 6.75 0.70
N ARG A 165 8.51 7.94 0.50
CA ARG A 165 7.98 9.18 1.09
C ARG A 165 6.56 9.50 0.63
N ASN A 166 6.26 9.38 -0.66
CA ASN A 166 4.92 9.68 -1.18
C ASN A 166 3.89 8.64 -0.74
N PHE A 167 4.27 7.35 -0.74
CA PHE A 167 3.42 6.27 -0.26
C PHE A 167 3.10 6.44 1.22
N LEU A 168 4.12 6.59 2.08
CA LEU A 168 3.93 6.75 3.52
C LEU A 168 3.16 8.05 3.85
N ALA A 169 3.39 9.14 3.11
CA ALA A 169 2.62 10.37 3.29
C ALA A 169 1.12 10.18 3.03
N ALA A 170 0.73 9.36 2.05
CA ALA A 170 -0.68 9.02 1.82
C ALA A 170 -1.29 8.25 3.00
N LEU A 171 -0.54 7.32 3.60
CA LEU A 171 -0.99 6.56 4.77
C LEU A 171 -1.30 7.46 5.97
N ALA A 172 -0.62 8.61 6.11
CA ALA A 172 -0.91 9.57 7.18
C ALA A 172 -2.38 10.07 7.16
N PHE A 173 -3.00 10.06 5.97
CA PHE A 173 -4.38 10.47 5.73
C PHE A 173 -5.35 9.28 5.66
N ARG A 174 -4.91 8.08 6.06
CA ARG A 174 -5.64 6.81 5.84
C ARG A 174 -5.99 6.59 4.36
N VAL A 175 -5.08 6.98 3.46
CA VAL A 175 -5.23 6.74 2.02
C VAL A 175 -4.25 5.67 1.59
N PHE A 176 -4.76 4.56 1.10
CA PHE A 176 -3.96 3.51 0.51
C PHE A 176 -4.01 3.62 -1.03
N CYS A 177 -2.85 3.75 -1.65
CA CYS A 177 -2.72 3.89 -3.10
C CYS A 177 -2.72 2.51 -3.76
N CYS A 178 -3.76 2.19 -4.54
CA CYS A 178 -3.96 0.88 -5.17
C CYS A 178 -3.81 0.95 -6.69
N THR A 179 -3.19 -0.05 -7.28
CA THR A 179 -3.27 -0.26 -8.72
C THR A 179 -4.62 -0.87 -9.14
N GLN A 180 -5.03 -0.64 -10.39
CA GLN A 180 -6.26 -1.19 -10.97
C GLN A 180 -6.01 -2.24 -12.07
N TYR A 181 -4.78 -2.32 -12.57
CA TYR A 181 -4.42 -3.28 -13.61
C TYR A 181 -4.22 -4.67 -13.03
N ILE A 182 -4.46 -5.71 -13.83
CA ILE A 182 -4.17 -7.10 -13.45
C ILE A 182 -2.89 -7.57 -14.12
N ARG A 183 -2.14 -8.47 -13.46
CA ARG A 183 -0.94 -9.10 -14.02
C ARG A 183 -1.21 -9.85 -15.32
N HIS A 184 -0.15 -10.09 -16.10
CA HIS A 184 -0.25 -10.71 -17.40
C HIS A 184 -0.76 -12.16 -17.32
N HIS A 185 -1.72 -12.52 -18.18
CA HIS A 185 -2.45 -13.79 -18.09
C HIS A 185 -1.60 -15.05 -18.34
N THR A 186 -0.40 -14.92 -18.92
CA THR A 186 0.49 -16.07 -19.21
C THR A 186 1.13 -16.64 -17.97
N ASP A 187 1.25 -15.83 -16.91
CA ASP A 187 1.80 -16.26 -15.62
C ASP A 187 0.98 -15.66 -14.48
N PRO A 188 -0.18 -16.25 -14.16
CA PRO A 188 -1.03 -15.75 -13.09
C PRO A 188 -0.39 -15.89 -11.70
N HIS A 189 0.60 -16.78 -11.52
CA HIS A 189 1.15 -17.08 -10.21
C HIS A 189 2.33 -16.18 -9.83
N TYR A 190 2.87 -15.38 -10.76
CA TYR A 190 3.98 -14.46 -10.54
C TYR A 190 3.69 -13.05 -11.08
N THR A 191 4.15 -12.04 -10.34
CA THR A 191 4.25 -10.67 -10.84
C THR A 191 5.37 -9.95 -10.07
N PRO A 192 6.24 -9.19 -10.74
CA PRO A 192 7.19 -8.32 -10.04
C PRO A 192 6.53 -7.02 -9.55
N GLU A 193 5.35 -6.67 -10.09
CA GLU A 193 4.61 -5.45 -9.79
C GLU A 193 3.41 -5.73 -8.86
N PRO A 194 3.07 -4.80 -7.93
CA PRO A 194 1.84 -4.88 -7.14
C PRO A 194 0.65 -4.61 -8.06
N ASP A 195 0.12 -5.65 -8.69
CA ASP A 195 -1.10 -5.58 -9.49
C ASP A 195 -2.35 -5.61 -8.58
N LEU A 196 -3.53 -5.41 -9.16
CA LEU A 196 -4.79 -5.45 -8.44
C LEU A 196 -4.96 -6.72 -7.60
N CYS A 197 -4.47 -7.89 -8.05
CA CYS A 197 -4.55 -9.11 -7.26
C CYS A 197 -3.77 -8.98 -5.94
N HIS A 198 -2.58 -8.36 -5.97
CA HIS A 198 -1.81 -8.06 -4.77
C HIS A 198 -2.59 -7.16 -3.81
N GLU A 199 -3.15 -6.07 -4.32
CA GLU A 199 -3.91 -5.12 -3.51
C GLU A 199 -5.13 -5.79 -2.87
N MET A 200 -5.95 -6.45 -3.69
CA MET A 200 -7.25 -6.96 -3.28
C MET A 200 -7.12 -8.20 -2.40
N LEU A 201 -6.21 -9.11 -2.71
CA LEU A 201 -6.08 -10.42 -2.03
C LEU A 201 -5.00 -10.43 -0.95
N GLY A 202 -4.14 -9.41 -0.89
CA GLY A 202 -3.14 -9.23 0.17
C GLY A 202 -3.58 -8.23 1.23
N HIS A 203 -3.88 -6.98 0.82
CA HIS A 203 -4.02 -5.86 1.74
C HIS A 203 -5.41 -5.68 2.33
N MET A 204 -6.46 -5.72 1.50
CA MET A 204 -7.79 -5.19 1.87
C MET A 204 -8.38 -5.84 3.12
N ALA A 205 -8.17 -7.15 3.31
CA ALA A 205 -8.68 -7.86 4.48
C ALA A 205 -8.02 -7.37 5.78
N MET A 206 -6.73 -7.03 5.75
CA MET A 206 -6.04 -6.52 6.94
C MET A 206 -6.41 -5.07 7.23
N PHE A 207 -6.73 -4.26 6.22
CA PHE A 207 -7.23 -2.89 6.43
C PHE A 207 -8.61 -2.80 7.10
N LEU A 208 -9.34 -3.91 7.21
CA LEU A 208 -10.56 -4.00 8.01
C LEU A 208 -10.29 -4.11 9.52
N ASP A 209 -9.05 -4.43 9.92
CA ASP A 209 -8.64 -4.45 11.33
C ASP A 209 -8.32 -3.00 11.81
N PRO A 210 -9.00 -2.50 12.86
CA PRO A 210 -8.78 -1.14 13.34
C PRO A 210 -7.37 -0.88 13.88
N ALA A 211 -6.71 -1.88 14.49
CA ALA A 211 -5.36 -1.72 15.01
C ALA A 211 -4.33 -1.67 13.87
N TYR A 212 -4.54 -2.46 12.81
CA TYR A 212 -3.75 -2.44 11.59
C TYR A 212 -3.85 -1.07 10.92
N ALA A 213 -5.08 -0.62 10.64
CA ALA A 213 -5.33 0.70 10.06
C ALA A 213 -4.70 1.83 10.89
N GLN A 214 -4.87 1.78 12.22
CA GLN A 214 -4.32 2.79 13.12
C GLN A 214 -2.79 2.83 13.08
N LEU A 215 -2.10 1.69 13.14
CA LEU A 215 -0.63 1.69 13.06
C LEU A 215 -0.14 2.11 11.67
N THR A 216 -0.79 1.68 10.59
CA THR A 216 -0.45 2.12 9.24
C THR A 216 -0.49 3.65 9.13
N GLN A 217 -1.50 4.29 9.73
CA GLN A 217 -1.58 5.74 9.81
C GLN A 217 -0.46 6.35 10.66
N GLU A 218 -0.16 5.77 11.82
CA GLU A 218 0.93 6.23 12.69
C GLU A 218 2.30 6.20 12.00
N ILE A 219 2.58 5.15 11.21
CA ILE A 219 3.78 5.08 10.36
C ILE A 219 3.77 6.21 9.33
N GLY A 220 2.62 6.43 8.68
CA GLY A 220 2.47 7.52 7.72
C GLY A 220 2.74 8.90 8.33
N ILE A 221 2.15 9.18 9.50
CA ILE A 221 2.38 10.40 10.27
C ILE A 221 3.85 10.51 10.69
N ALA A 222 4.49 9.40 11.06
CA ALA A 222 5.90 9.37 11.42
C ALA A 222 6.84 9.74 10.26
N SER A 223 6.44 9.46 9.02
CA SER A 223 7.22 9.77 7.82
C SER A 223 7.19 11.25 7.40
N LEU A 224 6.19 12.01 7.86
CA LEU A 224 6.02 13.40 7.46
C LEU A 224 7.21 14.23 7.94
N CYS A 225 7.86 14.94 6.99
CA CYS A 225 9.09 15.71 7.24
C CYS A 225 10.23 14.92 7.94
N SER A 226 10.22 13.58 7.86
CA SER A 226 11.31 12.76 8.42
C SER A 226 12.58 12.88 7.55
N SER A 227 13.74 12.59 8.16
CA SER A 227 14.98 12.40 7.41
C SER A 227 14.82 11.27 6.38
N GLU A 228 15.76 11.16 5.43
CA GLU A 228 15.77 10.05 4.48
C GLU A 228 16.05 8.72 5.20
N GLU A 229 16.96 8.74 6.17
CA GLU A 229 17.29 7.60 7.01
C GLU A 229 16.07 7.09 7.78
N ASP A 230 15.33 7.97 8.45
CA ASP A 230 14.09 7.61 9.16
C ASP A 230 13.00 7.15 8.19
N CYS A 231 12.87 7.78 7.02
CA CYS A 231 11.90 7.38 6.00
C CYS A 231 12.20 5.95 5.50
N ASN A 232 13.49 5.65 5.27
CA ASN A 232 13.96 4.32 4.85
C ASN A 232 13.76 3.28 5.95
N ALA A 233 13.99 3.64 7.21
CA ALA A 233 13.66 2.78 8.34
C ALA A 233 12.15 2.48 8.42
N LEU A 234 11.30 3.50 8.32
CA LEU A 234 9.84 3.34 8.38
C LEU A 234 9.30 2.48 7.23
N ILE A 235 9.79 2.66 6.00
CA ILE A 235 9.34 1.82 4.88
C ILE A 235 9.85 0.38 5.01
N ARG A 236 11.05 0.14 5.57
CA ARG A 236 11.54 -1.22 5.85
C ARG A 236 10.72 -1.91 6.94
N LEU A 237 10.36 -1.18 7.99
CA LEU A 237 9.43 -1.68 9.02
C LEU A 237 8.07 -2.02 8.40
N TYR A 238 7.53 -1.13 7.56
CA TYR A 238 6.29 -1.40 6.84
C TYR A 238 6.43 -2.68 6.00
N PHE A 239 7.48 -2.78 5.20
CA PHE A 239 7.73 -3.91 4.30
C PHE A 239 7.82 -5.25 5.06
N PHE A 240 8.71 -5.38 6.04
CA PHE A 240 8.90 -6.65 6.75
C PHE A 240 7.82 -6.98 7.79
N THR A 241 6.74 -6.19 7.86
CA THR A 241 5.56 -6.51 8.67
C THR A 241 4.27 -6.52 7.84
N PHE A 242 3.90 -5.40 7.22
CA PHE A 242 2.67 -5.27 6.44
C PHE A 242 2.73 -6.02 5.10
N GLU A 243 3.91 -6.18 4.49
CA GLU A 243 4.08 -6.94 3.22
C GLU A 243 4.53 -8.39 3.45
N PHE A 244 5.49 -8.61 4.35
CA PHE A 244 6.15 -9.91 4.54
C PHE A 244 6.13 -10.42 5.99
N GLY A 245 5.19 -9.93 6.79
CA GLY A 245 5.09 -10.31 8.20
C GLY A 245 4.52 -11.72 8.43
N LEU A 246 5.15 -12.42 9.36
CA LEU A 246 4.74 -13.73 9.86
C LEU A 246 4.29 -13.66 11.32
N LEU A 247 3.46 -14.62 11.71
CA LEU A 247 3.04 -14.88 13.08
C LEU A 247 3.38 -16.30 13.47
N VAL A 248 3.61 -16.53 14.76
CA VAL A 248 3.66 -17.86 15.33
C VAL A 248 2.26 -18.32 15.71
N GLU A 249 1.93 -19.57 15.40
CA GLU A 249 0.73 -20.23 15.89
C GLU A 249 1.03 -20.95 17.21
N GLY A 250 0.48 -20.46 18.33
CA GLY A 250 0.74 -20.97 19.67
C GLY A 250 1.73 -20.10 20.46
N GLU A 251 2.33 -20.66 21.51
CA GLU A 251 3.12 -19.85 22.47
C GLU A 251 4.54 -19.49 21.99
N LYS A 252 5.14 -20.31 21.11
CA LYS A 252 6.51 -20.09 20.63
C LYS A 252 6.76 -20.70 19.27
N PHE A 253 7.74 -20.15 18.57
CA PHE A 253 8.17 -20.69 17.29
C PHE A 253 8.81 -22.07 17.46
N ASP A 254 8.32 -23.04 16.69
CA ASP A 254 8.82 -24.42 16.62
C ASP A 254 9.37 -24.67 15.21
N GLU A 255 10.69 -24.67 15.08
CA GLU A 255 11.41 -24.86 13.82
C GLU A 255 11.07 -26.19 13.13
N ARG A 256 10.73 -27.23 13.89
CA ARG A 256 10.40 -28.55 13.31
C ARG A 256 8.98 -28.59 12.76
N LYS A 257 8.05 -27.91 13.42
CA LYS A 257 6.64 -27.85 12.98
C LYS A 257 6.37 -26.73 11.99
N ARG A 258 7.24 -25.71 11.96
CA ARG A 258 7.04 -24.45 11.23
C ARG A 258 5.63 -23.92 11.45
N ASN A 259 5.24 -23.81 12.72
CA ASN A 259 3.94 -23.32 13.18
C ASN A 259 3.80 -21.81 12.92
N LEU A 260 3.73 -21.45 11.64
CA LEU A 260 3.69 -20.09 11.15
C LEU A 260 2.32 -19.80 10.52
N LYS A 261 1.86 -18.57 10.74
CA LYS A 261 0.75 -17.95 10.03
C LYS A 261 1.23 -16.67 9.36
N VAL A 262 0.48 -16.21 8.37
CA VAL A 262 0.87 -15.10 7.49
C VAL A 262 -0.18 -14.01 7.55
N TYR A 263 0.28 -12.77 7.67
CA TYR A 263 -0.57 -11.57 7.54
C TYR A 263 0.01 -10.52 6.58
N GLY A 264 1.26 -10.70 6.14
CA GLY A 264 1.88 -9.83 5.15
C GLY A 264 1.22 -9.95 3.77
N ALA A 265 0.85 -8.82 3.17
CA ALA A 265 0.12 -8.76 1.90
C ALA A 265 0.90 -9.31 0.69
N GLY A 266 2.20 -9.00 0.58
CA GLY A 266 3.11 -9.60 -0.39
C GLY A 266 3.09 -11.13 -0.34
N LEU A 267 3.14 -11.71 0.86
CA LEU A 267 3.02 -13.16 1.03
C LEU A 267 1.61 -13.67 0.70
N LEU A 268 0.56 -13.02 1.20
CA LEU A 268 -0.82 -13.42 0.97
C LEU A 268 -1.24 -13.36 -0.51
N SER A 269 -0.51 -12.63 -1.35
CA SER A 269 -0.82 -12.47 -2.77
C SER A 269 0.14 -13.18 -3.73
N CYS A 270 1.16 -13.87 -3.18
CA CYS A 270 2.19 -14.57 -3.94
C CYS A 270 2.16 -16.07 -3.64
N PHE A 271 1.84 -16.87 -4.65
CA PHE A 271 1.67 -18.32 -4.52
C PHE A 271 2.90 -19.04 -3.97
N ASP A 272 4.02 -18.81 -4.64
CA ASP A 272 5.22 -19.56 -4.41
C ASP A 272 5.93 -19.04 -3.16
N GLU A 273 5.90 -17.74 -2.93
CA GLU A 273 6.51 -17.14 -1.75
C GLU A 273 5.74 -17.46 -0.47
N LEU A 274 4.40 -17.55 -0.51
CA LEU A 274 3.59 -18.02 0.63
C LEU A 274 3.95 -19.44 1.07
N LYS A 275 4.17 -20.33 0.10
CA LYS A 275 4.63 -21.70 0.35
C LYS A 275 6.06 -21.73 0.85
N PHE A 276 6.93 -20.92 0.25
CA PHE A 276 8.35 -20.86 0.60
C PHE A 276 8.56 -20.29 2.00
N CYS A 277 7.95 -19.16 2.35
CA CYS A 277 8.16 -18.50 3.65
C CYS A 277 7.72 -19.38 4.84
N THR A 278 6.83 -20.35 4.61
CA THR A 278 6.36 -21.32 5.60
C THR A 278 7.09 -22.67 5.54
N SER A 279 7.99 -22.87 4.57
CA SER A 279 8.75 -24.12 4.42
C SER A 279 10.01 -24.14 5.31
N PRO A 280 10.65 -25.31 5.51
CA PRO A 280 11.90 -25.42 6.26
C PRO A 280 13.10 -24.69 5.63
N GLU A 281 13.05 -24.37 4.33
CA GLU A 281 14.14 -23.72 3.60
C GLU A 281 14.22 -22.20 3.85
N ALA A 282 13.10 -21.57 4.23
CA ALA A 282 13.07 -20.13 4.51
C ALA A 282 13.80 -19.76 5.81
N LYS A 283 14.60 -18.69 5.76
CA LYS A 283 15.22 -18.13 6.97
C LYS A 283 14.21 -17.24 7.69
N VAL A 284 13.92 -17.59 8.94
CA VAL A 284 12.89 -16.93 9.74
C VAL A 284 13.50 -16.47 11.06
N TYR A 285 13.37 -15.18 11.35
CA TYR A 285 13.94 -14.53 12.54
C TYR A 285 12.82 -13.90 13.37
N ARG A 286 13.07 -13.70 14.67
CA ARG A 286 12.12 -12.96 15.48
C ARG A 286 12.15 -11.49 15.07
N PHE A 287 10.99 -10.87 14.97
CA PHE A 287 10.85 -9.47 14.61
C PHE A 287 11.49 -8.59 15.70
N ASP A 288 12.49 -7.83 15.29
CA ASP A 288 13.09 -6.73 16.04
C ASP A 288 13.26 -5.54 15.08
N PRO A 289 12.73 -4.35 15.41
CA PRO A 289 12.89 -3.17 14.56
C PRO A 289 14.34 -2.86 14.21
N VAL A 290 15.29 -3.08 15.11
CA VAL A 290 16.71 -2.76 14.89
C VAL A 290 17.33 -3.65 13.82
N ASP A 291 16.96 -4.94 13.79
CA ASP A 291 17.45 -5.87 12.76
C ASP A 291 16.74 -5.64 11.41
N VAL A 292 15.45 -5.32 11.45
CA VAL A 292 14.61 -5.13 10.26
C VAL A 292 15.03 -3.90 9.47
N ILE A 293 15.34 -2.79 10.13
CA ILE A 293 15.74 -1.56 9.42
C ILE A 293 17.08 -1.71 8.71
N GLU A 294 17.93 -2.67 9.10
CA GLU A 294 19.20 -2.97 8.42
C GLU A 294 19.05 -4.00 7.30
N THR A 295 17.88 -4.61 7.16
CA THR A 295 17.61 -5.63 6.15
C THR A 295 17.18 -5.00 4.83
N GLU A 296 17.84 -5.38 3.75
CA GLU A 296 17.54 -4.89 2.40
C GLU A 296 16.44 -5.75 1.73
N PRO A 297 15.33 -5.13 1.27
CA PRO A 297 14.27 -5.84 0.55
C PRO A 297 14.73 -6.42 -0.79
N GLU A 298 14.27 -7.63 -1.11
CA GLU A 298 14.37 -8.19 -2.46
C GLU A 298 13.16 -7.78 -3.30
N VAL A 299 13.39 -7.29 -4.52
CA VAL A 299 12.30 -6.79 -5.39
C VAL A 299 11.91 -7.81 -6.45
N THR A 300 12.85 -8.60 -6.98
CA THR A 300 12.60 -9.56 -8.07
C THR A 300 12.67 -11.03 -7.63
N ASN A 301 13.20 -11.29 -6.44
CA ASN A 301 13.37 -12.62 -5.86
C ASN A 301 12.60 -12.71 -4.54
N PHE A 302 12.44 -13.93 -4.03
CA PHE A 302 11.92 -14.14 -2.68
C PHE A 302 12.83 -13.49 -1.63
N GLN A 303 12.23 -13.04 -0.53
CA GLN A 303 12.98 -12.43 0.54
C GLN A 303 14.03 -13.40 1.10
N ARG A 304 15.22 -12.87 1.38
CA ARG A 304 16.33 -13.63 1.98
C ARG A 304 16.06 -14.05 3.43
N ALA A 305 15.16 -13.33 4.09
CA ALA A 305 14.79 -13.48 5.48
C ALA A 305 13.36 -12.99 5.70
N TYR A 306 12.65 -13.66 6.60
CA TYR A 306 11.32 -13.27 7.05
C TYR A 306 11.32 -13.06 8.56
N PHE A 307 10.40 -12.24 9.05
CA PHE A 307 10.33 -11.87 10.45
C PHE A 307 8.99 -12.30 11.05
N TYR A 308 9.04 -13.06 12.15
CA TYR A 308 7.85 -13.50 12.88
C TYR A 308 7.65 -12.71 14.18
N SER A 309 6.39 -12.54 14.56
CA SER A 309 6.00 -12.11 15.91
C SER A 309 5.05 -13.14 16.56
N GLU A 310 4.89 -13.10 17.87
CA GLU A 310 3.91 -13.94 18.60
C GLU A 310 2.48 -13.44 18.36
N SER A 311 2.33 -12.14 18.13
CA SER A 311 1.04 -11.53 17.76
C SER A 311 1.27 -10.28 16.91
N ILE A 312 0.25 -9.89 16.16
CA ILE A 312 0.23 -8.60 15.45
C ILE A 312 0.43 -7.45 16.44
N SER A 313 -0.18 -7.53 17.64
CA SER A 313 -0.02 -6.53 18.69
C SER A 313 1.42 -6.39 19.19
N GLU A 314 2.20 -7.48 19.27
CA GLU A 314 3.62 -7.42 19.64
C GLU A 314 4.42 -6.64 18.58
N ALA A 315 4.26 -7.01 17.31
CA ALA A 315 4.91 -6.32 16.19
C ALA A 315 4.60 -4.82 16.23
N PHE A 316 3.32 -4.51 16.44
CA PHE A 316 2.82 -3.14 16.45
C PHE A 316 3.35 -2.32 17.62
N HIS A 317 3.44 -2.92 18.81
CA HIS A 317 4.03 -2.28 19.97
C HIS A 317 5.52 -1.97 19.76
N LYS A 318 6.27 -2.90 19.16
CA LYS A 318 7.68 -2.72 18.81
C LYS A 318 7.88 -1.60 17.78
N ILE A 319 7.03 -1.53 16.75
CA ILE A 319 7.06 -0.42 15.77
C ILE A 319 6.75 0.92 16.46
N ARG A 320 5.72 1.00 17.31
CA ARG A 320 5.42 2.22 18.07
C ARG A 320 6.58 2.67 18.95
N SER A 321 7.23 1.72 19.61
CA SER A 321 8.41 1.97 20.43
C SER A 321 9.54 2.57 19.59
N TYR A 322 9.81 2.00 18.41
CA TYR A 322 10.76 2.55 17.45
C TYR A 322 10.39 3.97 16.99
N ILE A 323 9.13 4.21 16.58
CA ILE A 323 8.64 5.52 16.15
C ILE A 323 8.82 6.59 17.24
N SER A 324 8.66 6.21 18.51
CA SER A 324 8.84 7.12 19.64
C SER A 324 10.30 7.55 19.85
N MET A 325 11.26 6.78 19.34
CA MET A 325 12.70 7.08 19.43
C MET A 325 13.18 8.02 18.32
N ILE A 326 12.39 8.20 17.24
CA ILE A 326 12.71 9.11 16.15
C ILE A 326 12.73 10.55 16.69
N LYS A 327 13.89 11.20 16.66
CA LYS A 327 14.09 12.57 17.16
C LYS A 327 13.59 13.58 16.14
N ARG A 328 12.64 14.43 16.55
CA ARG A 328 12.06 15.46 15.70
C ARG A 328 11.72 16.71 16.50
N PRO A 329 11.92 17.92 15.95
CA PRO A 329 11.65 19.18 16.65
C PRO A 329 10.15 19.55 16.68
N PHE A 330 9.29 18.67 16.16
CA PHE A 330 7.85 18.88 16.06
C PHE A 330 7.13 17.52 16.10
N SER A 331 5.84 17.57 16.37
CA SER A 331 4.91 16.44 16.21
C SER A 331 3.82 16.81 15.20
N PHE A 332 3.04 15.82 14.78
CA PHE A 332 1.91 16.01 13.88
C PHE A 332 0.65 15.49 14.55
N HIS A 333 -0.43 16.26 14.39
CA HIS A 333 -1.76 15.85 14.77
C HIS A 333 -2.62 15.73 13.50
N TYR A 334 -3.25 14.57 13.32
CA TYR A 334 -4.23 14.38 12.26
C TYR A 334 -5.62 14.69 12.81
N ASP A 335 -6.32 15.64 12.20
CA ASP A 335 -7.71 15.94 12.48
C ASP A 335 -8.61 15.16 11.50
N PRO A 336 -9.36 14.14 11.96
CA PRO A 336 -10.23 13.34 11.10
C PRO A 336 -11.45 14.09 10.58
N LEU A 337 -11.88 15.19 11.23
CA LEU A 337 -13.05 15.96 10.80
C LEU A 337 -12.73 16.82 9.58
N THR A 338 -11.54 17.44 9.59
CA THR A 338 -11.06 18.26 8.47
C THR A 338 -10.20 17.48 7.48
N GLN A 339 -9.84 16.23 7.82
CA GLN A 339 -8.91 15.39 7.06
C GLN A 339 -7.57 16.10 6.80
N SER A 340 -7.07 16.79 7.82
CA SER A 340 -5.89 17.64 7.75
C SER A 340 -4.82 17.22 8.76
N VAL A 341 -3.57 17.59 8.49
CA VAL A 341 -2.43 17.39 9.38
C VAL A 341 -1.88 18.73 9.84
N GLU A 342 -1.93 18.94 11.15
CA GLU A 342 -1.34 20.10 11.82
C GLU A 342 0.04 19.78 12.38
N LYS A 343 0.99 20.67 12.15
CA LYS A 343 2.34 20.57 12.70
C LYS A 343 2.41 21.31 14.04
N LEU A 344 2.65 20.58 15.12
CA LEU A 344 2.75 21.12 16.46
C LEU A 344 4.23 21.26 16.86
N ALA A 345 4.63 22.46 17.28
CA ALA A 345 5.97 22.68 17.82
C ALA A 345 6.15 21.94 19.14
N ALA A 346 7.36 21.44 19.43
CA ALA A 346 7.64 20.69 20.65
C ALA A 346 7.27 21.45 21.95
N ASP A 347 7.35 22.78 21.94
CA ASP A 347 7.04 23.63 23.10
C ASP A 347 5.53 23.81 23.36
N ALA A 348 4.67 23.45 22.40
CA ALA A 348 3.21 23.57 22.53
C ALA A 348 2.57 22.40 23.30
N LEU A 349 3.31 21.31 23.55
CA LEU A 349 2.85 20.12 24.28
C LEU A 349 3.19 20.16 25.79
N MET A 350 3.84 21.23 26.25
CA MET A 350 4.25 21.45 27.66
C MET A 350 3.35 22.46 28.41
N LYS A 351 2.21 22.84 27.83
CA LYS A 351 1.16 23.66 28.46
C LYS A 351 -0.16 22.94 28.32
#